data_AF-A0A1F8T9X6-F1
#
_entry.id   AF-A0A1F8T9X6-F1
#
_cell.length_a   1.000
_cell.length_b   1.000
_cell.length_c   1.000
_cell.angle_alpha   90.00
_cell.angle_beta   90.00
_cell.angle_gamma   90.00
#
_symmetry.space_group_name_H-M   'P 1'
#
loop_
_entity.id
_entity.type
_entity.pdbx_description
1 polymer ?
#
loop_
_entity_poly.entity_id
_entity_poly.type
_entity_poly.pdbx_seq_one_letter_code
_entity_poly.pdbx_strand_id
1 'polypeptide(L)' 'MFGYEIDARVLARRVNRLREPYRHNTINWLERCAQRPMGDLETGIQSFLQGLHPVVRDGFVFHAQRVLEDAVRFFGQPE' A
#
# COMPACT_ATOMS: atom_id res chain seq x y z
N MET A 1 10.75 6.76 15.81
CA MET A 1 10.23 6.63 14.44
C MET A 1 9.69 5.22 14.33
N PHE A 2 8.39 5.05 14.16
CA PHE A 2 7.80 3.72 14.15
C PHE A 2 8.00 3.07 12.77
N GLY A 3 8.32 1.77 12.71
CA GLY A 3 8.66 1.09 11.45
C GLY A 3 7.59 1.21 10.35
N TYR A 4 6.32 1.32 10.75
CA TYR A 4 5.19 1.38 9.83
C TYR A 4 5.11 2.66 8.98
N GLU A 5 5.77 3.75 9.39
CA GLU A 5 5.85 4.99 8.59
C GLU A 5 6.68 4.77 7.33
N ILE A 6 7.80 4.03 7.47
CA ILE A 6 8.64 3.64 6.34
C ILE A 6 7.88 2.67 5.44
N ASP A 7 7.17 1.69 6.02
CA ASP A 7 6.37 0.73 5.26
C ASP A 7 5.27 1.40 4.46
N ALA A 8 4.54 2.34 5.06
CA ALA A 8 3.49 3.09 4.38
C ALA A 8 4.01 3.85 3.16
N ARG A 9 5.14 4.55 3.31
CA ARG A 9 5.81 5.26 2.21
C ARG A 9 6.27 4.33 1.10
N VAL A 10 6.83 3.16 1.45
CA VAL A 10 7.26 2.15 0.46
C VAL A 10 6.05 1.62 -0.32
N LEU A 11 4.97 1.27 0.37
CA LEU A 11 3.75 0.79 -0.25
C LEU A 11 3.15 1.87 -1.17
N ALA A 12 2.98 3.10 -0.68
CA ALA A 12 2.45 4.22 -1.45
C ALA A 12 3.26 4.49 -2.72
N ARG A 13 4.60 4.45 -2.62
CA ARG A 13 5.50 4.59 -3.79
C ARG A 13 5.25 3.49 -4.81
N ARG A 14 5.13 2.22 -4.38
CA ARG A 14 4.86 1.10 -5.30
C ARG A 14 3.51 1.25 -5.98
N VAL A 15 2.45 1.63 -5.24
CA VAL A 15 1.13 1.88 -5.82
C VAL A 15 1.18 3.01 -6.85
N ASN A 16 1.88 4.12 -6.56
CA ASN A 16 2.00 5.24 -7.50
C ASN A 16 2.82 4.92 -8.76
N ARG A 17 3.67 3.88 -8.72
CA ARG A 17 4.37 3.38 -9.91
C ARG A 17 3.49 2.56 -10.85
N LEU A 18 2.33 2.10 -10.40
CA LEU A 18 1.42 1.34 -11.26
C LEU A 18 0.81 2.25 -12.33
N ARG A 19 0.65 1.70 -13.54
CA ARG A 19 -0.14 2.37 -14.59
C ARG A 19 -1.63 2.21 -14.28
N GLU A 20 -2.44 3.11 -14.80
CA GLU A 20 -3.89 2.91 -14.79
C GLU A 20 -4.27 1.74 -15.74
N PRO A 21 -5.30 0.94 -15.40
CA PRO A 21 -6.21 1.07 -14.25
C PRO A 21 -5.70 0.40 -12.95
N TYR A 22 -4.52 -0.22 -12.98
CA TYR A 22 -4.00 -1.02 -11.86
C TYR A 22 -3.73 -0.20 -10.61
N ARG A 23 -3.28 1.05 -10.78
CA ARG A 23 -3.13 2.00 -9.67
C ARG A 23 -4.47 2.26 -8.98
N HIS A 24 -5.51 2.65 -9.71
CA HIS A 24 -6.84 2.88 -9.14
C HIS A 24 -7.42 1.60 -8.49
N ASN A 25 -7.30 0.44 -9.14
CA ASN A 25 -7.76 -0.83 -8.57
C ASN A 25 -7.06 -1.17 -7.25
N THR A 26 -5.77 -0.87 -7.14
CA THR A 26 -4.98 -1.10 -5.93
C THR A 26 -5.40 -0.16 -4.80
N ILE A 27 -5.69 1.12 -5.13
CA ILE A 27 -6.23 2.08 -4.15
C ILE A 27 -7.59 1.58 -3.64
N ASN A 28 -8.50 1.17 -4.54
CA ASN A 28 -9.81 0.64 -4.14
C ASN A 28 -9.69 -0.61 -3.26
N TRP A 29 -8.72 -1.49 -3.52
CA TRP A 29 -8.43 -2.65 -2.67
C TRP A 29 -7.97 -2.22 -1.28
N LEU A 30 -7.05 -1.26 -1.17
CA LEU A 30 -6.59 -0.70 0.11
C LEU A 30 -7.74 -0.06 0.89
N GLU A 31 -8.59 0.71 0.22
CA GLU A 31 -9.77 1.34 0.84
C GLU A 31 -10.76 0.32 1.41
N ARG A 32 -10.98 -0.79 0.69
CA ARG A 32 -11.79 -1.92 1.19
C ARG A 32 -11.16 -2.58 2.41
N CYS A 33 -9.85 -2.79 2.41
CA CYS A 33 -9.13 -3.33 3.57
C CYS A 33 -9.22 -2.41 4.79
N ALA A 34 -9.09 -1.10 4.59
CA ALA A 34 -9.16 -0.11 5.67
C ALA A 34 -10.59 0.26 6.07
N GLN A 35 -11.60 -0.17 5.30
CA GLN A 35 -13.00 0.22 5.43
C GLN A 35 -13.21 1.74 5.45
N ARG A 36 -12.38 2.46 4.70
CA ARG A 36 -12.44 3.92 4.58
C ARG A 36 -11.69 4.40 3.34
N PRO A 37 -11.99 5.60 2.82
CA PRO A 37 -11.20 6.23 1.78
C PRO A 37 -9.74 6.45 2.21
N MET A 38 -8.81 6.33 1.28
CA MET A 38 -7.38 6.56 1.57
C MET A 38 -7.05 8.05 1.58
N GLY A 39 -7.73 8.86 0.76
CA GLY A 39 -7.41 10.28 0.62
C GLY A 39 -5.99 10.46 0.07
N ASP A 40 -5.13 11.12 0.85
CA ASP A 40 -3.69 11.06 0.60
C ASP A 40 -3.18 9.64 0.86
N LEU A 41 -2.65 8.99 -0.18
CA LEU A 41 -2.37 7.55 -0.14
C LEU A 41 -1.36 7.16 0.94
N GLU A 42 -0.29 7.93 1.12
CA GLU A 42 0.73 7.63 2.13
C GLU A 42 0.17 7.80 3.54
N THR A 43 -0.49 8.93 3.81
CA THR A 43 -1.12 9.22 5.10
C THR A 43 -2.24 8.22 5.42
N GLY A 44 -3.02 7.83 4.42
CA GLY A 44 -4.10 6.85 4.53
C GLY A 44 -3.58 5.46 4.89
N ILE A 45 -2.52 5.01 4.20
CA ILE A 45 -1.85 3.73 4.51
C ILE A 45 -1.22 3.79 5.91
N GLN A 46 -0.50 4.85 6.25
CA GLN A 46 0.11 5.01 7.57
C GLN A 46 -0.94 4.90 8.68
N SER A 47 -2.04 5.64 8.53
CA SER A 47 -3.14 5.63 9.49
C SER A 47 -3.82 4.26 9.56
N PHE A 48 -3.87 3.51 8.45
CA PHE A 48 -4.43 2.16 8.42
C PHE A 48 -3.53 1.19 9.18
N LEU A 49 -2.23 1.19 8.86
CA LEU A 49 -1.24 0.35 9.54
C LEU A 49 -1.21 0.64 11.03
N GLN A 50 -1.25 1.91 11.45
CA GLN A 50 -1.27 2.30 12.85
C GLN A 50 -2.45 1.68 13.63
N GLY A 51 -3.61 1.54 12.99
CA GLY A 51 -4.81 0.94 13.61
C GLY A 51 -4.78 -0.58 13.71
N LEU A 52 -3.87 -1.26 13.00
CA LEU A 52 -3.74 -2.72 13.05
C LEU A 52 -2.95 -3.18 14.28
N HIS A 53 -3.34 -4.34 14.82
CA HIS A 53 -2.52 -5.09 15.76
C HIS A 53 -1.13 -5.38 15.14
N PRO A 54 -0.01 -5.26 15.88
CA PRO A 54 1.34 -5.38 15.31
C PRO A 54 1.56 -6.64 14.46
N VAL A 55 1.16 -7.81 14.95
CA VAL A 55 1.29 -9.08 14.19
C VAL A 55 0.52 -9.07 12.87
N VAL A 56 -0.68 -8.47 12.85
CA VAL A 56 -1.50 -8.36 11.63
C VAL A 56 -0.89 -7.36 10.66
N ARG A 57 -0.33 -6.26 11.19
CA ARG A 57 0.37 -5.23 10.43
C ARG A 57 1.57 -5.80 9.68
N ASP A 58 2.42 -6.53 10.39
CA ASP A 58 3.64 -7.12 9.80
C ASP A 58 3.28 -8.11 8.69
N GLY A 59 2.27 -8.96 8.93
CA GLY A 59 1.74 -9.87 7.91
C GLY A 59 1.17 -9.13 6.71
N PHE A 60 0.36 -8.09 6.93
CA PHE A 60 -0.19 -7.27 5.86
C PHE A 60 0.91 -6.62 5.02
N VAL A 61 1.89 -5.97 5.65
CA VAL A 61 3.00 -5.30 4.97
C VAL A 61 3.80 -6.30 4.14
N PHE A 62 4.16 -7.45 4.71
CA PHE A 62 4.93 -8.48 4.01
C PHE A 62 4.22 -8.96 2.74
N HIS A 63 2.94 -9.31 2.84
CA HIS A 63 2.18 -9.81 1.70
C HIS A 63 1.88 -8.71 0.67
N ALA A 64 1.50 -7.51 1.12
CA ALA A 64 1.22 -6.38 0.25
C ALA A 64 2.46 -5.96 -0.53
N GLN A 65 3.64 -5.91 0.11
CA GLN A 65 4.89 -5.60 -0.57
C GLN A 65 5.16 -6.59 -1.70
N ARG A 66 5.08 -7.90 -1.45
CA ARG A 66 5.32 -8.92 -2.47
C ARG A 66 4.38 -8.80 -3.67
N VAL A 67 3.08 -8.66 -3.42
CA VAL A 67 2.09 -8.50 -4.50
C VAL A 67 2.34 -7.22 -5.30
N LEU A 68 2.64 -6.11 -4.63
CA LEU A 68 2.92 -4.84 -5.31
C LEU A 68 4.22 -4.85 -6.09
N GLU A 69 5.22 -5.62 -5.66
CA GLU A 69 6.47 -5.80 -6.40
C GLU A 69 6.23 -6.48 -7.74
N ASP A 70 5.49 -7.59 -7.72
CA ASP A 70 5.07 -8.27 -8.94
C ASP A 70 4.20 -7.37 -9.81
N ALA A 71 3.23 -6.66 -9.20
CA ALA A 71 2.36 -5.75 -9.94
C ALA A 71 3.15 -4.62 -10.62
N VAL A 72 4.13 -4.02 -9.94
CA VAL A 72 5.00 -2.99 -10.54
C VAL A 72 5.85 -3.58 -11.66
N ARG A 73 6.38 -4.79 -11.49
CA ARG A 73 7.19 -5.46 -12.51
C ARG A 73 6.42 -5.67 -13.82
N PHE A 74 5.15 -6.08 -13.74
CA PHE A 74 4.36 -6.40 -14.94
C PHE A 74 3.51 -5.24 -15.45
N PHE A 75 3.08 -4.33 -14.57
CA PHE A 75 2.07 -3.30 -14.87
C PHE A 75 2.51 -1.88 -14.47
N GLY A 76 3.76 -1.71 -14.02
CA GLY A 76 4.32 -0.43 -13.61
C GLY A 76 4.85 0.43 -14.75
N GLN A 77 5.22 1.65 -14.39
CA GLN A 77 5.98 2.56 -15.24
C GLN A 77 7.47 2.14 -15.27
N PRO A 78 8.15 2.27 -16.43
CA PRO A 78 9.59 2.05 -16.53
C PRO A 78 10.34 3.00 -15.60
N GLU A 79 11.48 2.54 -15.08
CA GLU A 79 12.33 3.27 -14.13
C GLU A 79 13.03 4.48 -14.73
#